data_AF-C1E039-F1
#
_entry.id   AF-C1E039-F1
#
_cell.length_a   1.000
_cell.length_b   1.000
_cell.length_c   1.000
_cell.angle_alpha   90.00
_cell.angle_beta   90.00
_cell.angle_gamma   90.00
#
_symmetry.space_group_name_H-M   'P 1'
#
loop_
_entity.id
_entity.type
_entity.pdbx_description
1 polymer ?
#
loop_
_entity_poly.entity_id
_entity_poly.type
_entity_poly.pdbx_seq_one_letter_code
_entity_poly.pdbx_strand_id
1 'polypeptide(L)'
;MSSVAAHHLSARPAVACRATLSRRTAGDRAPVRTRVRSPAVAAADTENLPANLKKIVSAFQMVPDAMQRYKQLLFFAAKLKGFDEADRVDDNKVPGCVSQVWVVPRIEDGLVYFTADSDSQLTKGLAALLVEGLSGSTPKEIMAVEPNFVELLGLGQSLTPSRTNGFMNMLRLMQKKTLEAYMADEAAAKE
;
A
#
# COMPACT_ATOMS: atom_id res chain seq x y z
N MET A 1 -40.32 40.90 57.37
CA MET A 1 -41.78 40.87 57.19
C MET A 1 -42.07 40.84 55.70
N SER A 2 -42.75 39.78 55.24
CA SER A 2 -43.50 39.68 53.97
C SER A 2 -42.66 39.83 52.67
N SER A 3 -42.97 39.23 51.52
CA SER A 3 -44.17 38.55 51.04
C SER A 3 -43.77 37.68 49.83
N VAL A 4 -44.52 36.60 49.65
CA VAL A 4 -44.61 35.77 48.43
C VAL A 4 -45.36 36.53 47.32
N ALA A 5 -44.98 36.31 46.05
CA ALA A 5 -45.84 36.28 44.83
C ALA A 5 -44.94 35.88 43.64
N ALA A 6 -45.06 34.73 42.98
CA ALA A 6 -46.14 34.20 42.13
C ALA A 6 -46.26 34.86 40.72
N HIS A 7 -46.01 34.01 39.71
CA HIS A 7 -46.43 34.07 38.30
C HIS A 7 -45.96 35.22 37.40
N HIS A 8 -45.30 34.89 36.29
CA HIS A 8 -45.96 34.88 34.98
C HIS A 8 -45.04 34.34 33.88
N LEU A 9 -45.51 33.27 33.25
CA LEU A 9 -45.01 32.69 32.01
C LEU A 9 -45.26 33.71 30.87
N SER A 10 -44.22 34.23 30.23
CA SER A 10 -44.34 35.03 29.01
C SER A 10 -43.52 34.41 27.89
N ALA A 11 -44.24 33.99 26.86
CA ALA A 11 -43.74 33.34 25.66
C ALA A 11 -42.78 34.23 24.87
N ARG A 12 -41.72 33.62 24.33
CA ARG A 12 -40.83 34.23 23.33
C ARG A 12 -41.49 34.11 21.95
N PRO A 13 -41.44 35.14 21.09
CA PRO A 13 -41.93 35.00 19.72
C PRO A 13 -40.96 34.12 18.90
N ALA A 14 -41.54 33.17 18.17
CA ALA A 14 -40.83 32.34 17.21
C ALA A 14 -40.48 33.18 15.97
N VAL A 15 -39.18 33.26 15.65
CA VAL A 15 -38.69 33.80 14.39
C VAL A 15 -39.05 32.80 13.28
N ALA A 16 -39.94 33.20 12.38
CA ALA A 16 -40.32 32.43 11.22
C ALA A 16 -39.17 32.43 10.19
N CYS A 17 -38.37 31.37 10.18
CA CYS A 17 -37.43 31.11 9.09
C CYS A 17 -38.21 30.48 7.93
N ARG A 18 -38.40 31.22 6.82
CA ARG A 18 -38.99 30.71 5.58
C ARG A 18 -38.04 29.68 4.96
N ALA A 19 -38.28 28.40 5.24
CA ALA A 19 -37.67 27.30 4.49
C ALA A 19 -38.37 27.19 3.13
N THR A 20 -37.65 27.51 2.05
CA THR A 20 -38.02 27.14 0.69
C THR A 20 -37.89 25.62 0.55
N LEU A 21 -39.02 24.92 0.63
CA LEU A 21 -39.13 23.50 0.28
C LEU A 21 -38.91 23.33 -1.23
N SER A 22 -37.65 23.15 -1.64
CA SER A 22 -37.35 22.52 -2.92
C SER A 22 -37.57 21.02 -2.79
N ARG A 23 -38.61 20.51 -3.47
CA ARG A 23 -38.91 19.09 -3.58
C ARG A 23 -37.73 18.39 -4.25
N ARG A 24 -36.90 17.69 -3.46
CA ARG A 24 -35.96 16.71 -4.01
C ARG A 24 -36.73 15.44 -4.37
N THR A 25 -36.87 15.19 -5.67
CA THR A 25 -37.31 13.90 -6.18
C THR A 25 -36.27 12.84 -5.83
N ALA A 26 -36.72 11.74 -5.25
CA ALA A 26 -35.93 10.53 -5.12
C ALA A 26 -35.70 9.93 -6.51
N GLY A 27 -34.44 9.61 -6.83
CA GLY A 27 -34.08 8.85 -8.02
C GLY A 27 -33.23 9.63 -9.01
N ASP A 28 -31.94 9.77 -8.72
CA ASP A 28 -30.89 9.52 -9.72
C ASP A 28 -29.52 9.39 -9.03
N ARG A 29 -29.21 8.18 -8.54
CA ARG A 29 -27.81 7.84 -8.24
C ARG A 29 -27.20 7.40 -9.56
N ALA A 30 -26.54 8.33 -10.24
CA ALA A 30 -25.71 8.01 -11.39
C ALA A 30 -24.72 6.89 -11.01
N PRO A 31 -24.54 5.86 -11.84
CA PRO A 31 -23.63 4.78 -11.53
C PRO A 31 -22.20 5.32 -11.52
N VAL A 32 -21.45 5.00 -10.46
CA VAL A 32 -20.00 5.21 -10.41
C VAL A 32 -19.40 4.33 -11.51
N ARG A 33 -19.15 4.92 -12.69
CA ARG A 33 -18.41 4.26 -13.78
C ARG A 33 -16.98 4.05 -13.31
N THR A 34 -16.65 2.83 -12.89
CA THR A 34 -15.26 2.35 -12.86
C THR A 34 -14.71 2.45 -14.28
N ARG A 35 -13.87 3.46 -14.51
CA ARG A 35 -13.22 3.69 -15.79
C ARG A 35 -12.25 2.52 -16.01
N VAL A 36 -12.59 1.61 -16.92
CA VAL A 36 -11.64 0.59 -17.38
C VAL A 36 -10.51 1.34 -18.10
N ARG A 37 -9.30 1.33 -17.53
CA ARG A 37 -8.12 1.95 -18.13
C ARG A 37 -7.82 1.28 -19.47
N SER A 38 -7.48 2.07 -20.48
CA SER A 38 -7.08 1.56 -21.79
C SER A 38 -5.78 0.74 -21.70
N PRO A 39 -5.61 -0.31 -22.53
CA PRO A 39 -4.41 -1.16 -22.53
C PRO A 39 -3.11 -0.40 -22.80
N ALA A 40 -3.15 0.72 -23.52
CA ALA A 40 -1.98 1.59 -23.73
C ALA A 40 -1.48 2.27 -22.44
N VAL A 41 -2.36 2.54 -21.47
CA VAL A 41 -1.98 3.13 -20.19
C VAL A 41 -1.32 2.07 -19.30
N ALA A 42 -1.86 0.84 -19.30
CA ALA A 42 -1.27 -0.29 -18.57
C ALA A 42 0.14 -0.66 -19.07
N ALA A 43 0.43 -0.48 -20.37
CA ALA A 43 1.76 -0.69 -20.91
C ALA A 43 2.76 0.37 -20.42
N ALA A 44 2.37 1.65 -20.45
CA ALA A 44 3.20 2.75 -19.95
C ALA A 44 3.44 2.66 -18.43
N ASP A 45 2.45 2.17 -17.67
CA ASP A 45 2.56 1.94 -16.23
C ASP A 45 3.62 0.89 -15.86
N THR A 46 4.01 0.02 -16.80
CA THR A 46 5.02 -1.03 -16.57
C THR A 46 6.41 -0.69 -17.09
N GLU A 47 6.56 0.34 -17.93
CA GLU A 47 7.80 0.63 -18.66
C GLU A 47 8.99 0.92 -17.72
N ASN A 48 8.74 1.59 -16.59
CA ASN A 48 9.76 1.99 -15.62
C ASN A 48 9.98 1.00 -14.47
N LEU A 49 9.35 -0.17 -14.51
CA LEU A 49 9.54 -1.19 -13.47
C LEU A 49 10.83 -2.00 -13.70
N PRO A 50 11.49 -2.47 -12.62
CA PRO A 50 12.57 -3.44 -12.73
C PRO A 50 12.13 -4.70 -13.48
N ALA A 51 13.08 -5.36 -14.17
CA ALA A 51 12.79 -6.51 -15.04
C ALA A 51 12.06 -7.66 -14.29
N ASN A 52 12.43 -7.92 -13.04
CA ASN A 52 11.79 -8.96 -12.23
C ASN A 52 10.37 -8.55 -11.83
N LEU A 53 10.16 -7.31 -11.38
CA LEU A 53 8.83 -6.80 -11.06
C LEU A 53 7.90 -6.80 -12.28
N LYS A 54 8.40 -6.44 -13.48
CA LYS A 54 7.64 -6.57 -14.74
C LYS A 54 7.14 -7.99 -14.96
N LYS A 55 8.02 -8.99 -14.85
CA LYS A 55 7.67 -10.41 -15.03
C LYS A 55 6.62 -10.86 -14.03
N ILE A 56 6.75 -10.44 -12.76
CA ILE A 56 5.77 -10.74 -11.71
C ILE A 56 4.42 -10.12 -12.07
N VAL A 57 4.37 -8.83 -12.41
CA VAL A 57 3.13 -8.15 -12.80
C VAL A 57 2.46 -8.87 -13.97
N SER A 58 3.20 -9.19 -15.03
CA SER A 58 2.67 -9.95 -16.16
C SER A 58 2.13 -11.33 -15.75
N ALA A 59 2.84 -12.04 -14.87
CA ALA A 59 2.39 -13.34 -14.37
C ALA A 59 1.07 -13.25 -13.59
N PHE A 60 0.89 -12.21 -12.75
CA PHE A 60 -0.38 -11.98 -12.04
C PHE A 60 -1.52 -11.60 -13.00
N GLN A 61 -1.24 -10.83 -14.05
CA GLN A 61 -2.23 -10.45 -15.07
C GLN A 61 -2.72 -11.65 -15.91
N MET A 62 -1.89 -12.68 -16.08
CA MET A 62 -2.27 -13.93 -16.77
C MET A 62 -3.20 -14.82 -15.95
N VAL A 63 -3.38 -14.55 -14.65
CA VAL A 63 -4.26 -15.33 -13.77
C VAL A 63 -5.62 -14.64 -13.67
N PRO A 64 -6.69 -15.16 -14.32
CA PRO A 64 -7.99 -14.48 -14.37
C PRO A 64 -8.73 -14.53 -13.03
N ASP A 65 -8.60 -15.62 -12.28
CA ASP A 65 -9.33 -15.85 -11.04
C ASP A 65 -8.66 -15.17 -9.82
N ALA A 66 -9.46 -14.46 -9.02
CA ALA A 66 -8.96 -13.72 -7.86
C ALA A 66 -8.42 -14.64 -6.76
N MET A 67 -9.07 -15.79 -6.55
CA MET A 67 -8.60 -16.77 -5.55
C MET A 67 -7.28 -17.42 -6.00
N GLN A 68 -7.06 -17.65 -7.30
CA GLN A 68 -5.77 -18.13 -7.81
C GLN A 68 -4.66 -17.08 -7.63
N ARG A 69 -4.91 -15.79 -7.86
CA ARG A 69 -3.92 -14.73 -7.56
C ARG A 69 -3.58 -14.69 -6.06
N TYR A 70 -4.57 -14.88 -5.20
CA TYR A 70 -4.33 -15.01 -3.76
C TYR A 70 -3.45 -16.22 -3.41
N LYS A 71 -3.71 -17.39 -4.01
CA LYS A 71 -2.88 -18.59 -3.82
C LYS A 71 -1.45 -18.38 -4.34
N GLN A 72 -1.31 -17.70 -5.48
CA GLN A 72 0.00 -17.33 -6.02
C GLN A 72 0.76 -16.45 -5.03
N LEU A 73 0.10 -15.48 -4.39
CA LEU A 73 0.72 -14.66 -3.35
C LEU A 73 1.18 -15.46 -2.12
N LEU A 74 0.41 -16.47 -1.70
CA LEU A 74 0.83 -17.38 -0.63
C LEU A 74 2.02 -18.27 -1.05
N PHE A 75 2.13 -18.60 -2.34
CA PHE A 75 3.29 -19.30 -2.86
C PHE A 75 4.56 -18.45 -2.77
N PHE A 76 4.48 -17.13 -3.03
CA PHE A 76 5.60 -16.22 -2.75
C PHE A 76 5.97 -16.24 -1.27
N ALA A 77 5.00 -16.22 -0.36
CA ALA A 77 5.25 -16.26 1.08
C ALA A 77 6.02 -17.54 1.49
N ALA A 78 5.62 -18.69 0.95
CA ALA A 78 6.25 -19.99 1.23
C ALA A 78 7.66 -20.12 0.65
N LYS A 79 7.95 -19.42 -0.45
CA LYS A 79 9.27 -19.41 -1.09
C LYS A 79 10.25 -18.41 -0.50
N LEU A 80 9.77 -17.44 0.27
CA LEU A 80 10.63 -16.43 0.86
C LEU A 80 11.66 -17.11 1.77
N LYS A 81 12.93 -16.83 1.51
CA LYS A 81 14.04 -17.37 2.30
C LYS A 81 13.92 -16.93 3.77
N GLY A 82 14.56 -17.68 4.67
CA GLY A 82 14.60 -17.36 6.09
C GLY A 82 15.14 -15.95 6.35
N PHE A 83 14.75 -15.39 7.50
CA PHE A 83 15.13 -14.06 7.95
C PHE A 83 15.93 -14.18 9.24
N ASP A 84 17.00 -13.40 9.37
CA ASP A 84 17.84 -13.42 10.55
C ASP A 84 17.10 -12.79 11.74
N GLU A 85 17.16 -13.43 12.90
CA GLU A 85 16.51 -12.90 14.10
C GLU A 85 17.21 -11.61 14.57
N ALA A 86 18.52 -11.47 14.32
CA ALA A 86 19.26 -10.25 14.60
C ALA A 86 18.75 -9.04 13.80
N ASP A 87 18.11 -9.29 12.64
CA ASP A 87 17.55 -8.25 11.79
C ASP A 87 16.13 -7.82 12.21
N ARG A 88 15.50 -8.49 13.19
CA ARG A 88 14.16 -8.13 13.73
C ARG A 88 14.22 -6.94 14.70
N VAL A 89 14.84 -5.86 14.26
CA VAL A 89 14.92 -4.59 15.00
C VAL A 89 13.92 -3.58 14.48
N ASP A 90 13.55 -2.60 15.32
CA ASP A 90 12.57 -1.58 14.95
C ASP A 90 13.02 -0.74 13.74
N ASP A 91 14.33 -0.55 13.54
CA ASP A 91 14.88 0.15 12.38
C ASP A 91 14.54 -0.52 11.05
N ASN A 92 14.34 -1.84 11.04
CA ASN A 92 13.98 -2.62 9.84
C ASN A 92 12.48 -2.81 9.69
N LYS A 93 11.68 -2.34 10.66
CA LYS A 93 10.24 -2.59 10.74
C LYS A 93 9.45 -1.63 9.86
N VAL A 94 8.50 -2.17 9.09
CA VAL A 94 7.60 -1.40 8.24
C VAL A 94 6.54 -0.70 9.11
N PRO A 95 6.45 0.64 9.10
CA PRO A 95 5.46 1.35 9.89
C PRO A 95 4.05 1.26 9.28
N GLY A 96 3.03 1.27 10.14
CA GLY A 96 1.63 1.39 9.72
C GLY A 96 1.01 0.12 9.11
N CYS A 97 1.72 -1.01 9.12
CA CYS A 97 1.12 -2.31 8.84
C CYS A 97 0.38 -2.84 10.08
N VAL A 98 -0.75 -3.51 9.88
CA VAL A 98 -1.45 -4.22 10.98
C VAL A 98 -0.64 -5.42 11.46
N SER A 99 -0.11 -6.18 10.49
CA SER A 99 0.87 -7.24 10.72
C SER A 99 2.28 -6.65 10.82
N GLN A 100 3.14 -7.26 11.63
CA GLN A 100 4.54 -6.85 11.70
C GLN A 100 5.28 -7.34 10.45
N VAL A 101 6.12 -6.46 9.88
CA VAL A 101 6.93 -6.74 8.69
C VAL A 101 8.30 -6.12 8.90
N TRP A 102 9.35 -6.84 8.54
CA TRP A 102 10.72 -6.34 8.52
C TRP A 102 11.32 -6.50 7.14
N VAL A 103 12.15 -5.56 6.73
CA VAL A 103 12.86 -5.57 5.45
C VAL A 103 14.30 -5.11 5.64
N VAL A 104 15.24 -5.80 5.00
CA VAL A 104 16.67 -5.45 5.04
C VAL A 104 17.22 -5.44 3.62
N PRO A 105 17.86 -4.34 3.19
CA PRO A 105 18.61 -4.30 1.95
C PRO A 105 20.04 -4.83 2.17
N ARG A 106 20.63 -5.35 1.11
CA ARG A 106 22.06 -5.60 0.99
C ARG A 106 22.50 -5.13 -0.39
N ILE A 107 23.68 -4.54 -0.47
CA ILE A 107 24.30 -4.20 -1.75
C ILE A 107 25.40 -5.21 -2.04
N GLU A 108 25.36 -5.76 -3.25
CA GLU A 108 26.36 -6.65 -3.80
C GLU A 108 26.57 -6.25 -5.26
N ASP A 109 27.80 -5.91 -5.64
CA ASP A 109 28.18 -5.50 -7.01
C ASP A 109 27.30 -4.37 -7.60
N GLY A 110 26.92 -3.39 -6.77
CA GLY A 110 26.08 -2.25 -7.16
C GLY A 110 24.59 -2.59 -7.37
N LEU A 111 24.19 -3.83 -7.08
CA LEU A 111 22.80 -4.29 -7.11
C LEU A 111 22.26 -4.44 -5.69
N VAL A 112 20.97 -4.17 -5.52
CA VAL A 112 20.30 -4.30 -4.23
C VAL A 112 19.58 -5.65 -4.16
N TYR A 113 19.76 -6.34 -3.04
CA TYR A 113 19.05 -7.56 -2.69
C TYR A 113 18.32 -7.36 -1.37
N PHE A 114 17.11 -7.92 -1.25
CA PHE A 114 16.31 -7.77 -0.04
C PHE A 114 16.08 -9.10 0.66
N THR A 115 16.02 -9.05 1.99
CA THR A 115 15.37 -10.06 2.82
C THR A 115 14.19 -9.41 3.54
N ALA A 116 13.18 -10.22 3.85
CA ALA A 116 12.01 -9.75 4.57
C ALA A 116 11.36 -10.88 5.37
N ASP A 117 10.57 -10.52 6.37
CA ASP A 117 9.66 -11.45 7.05
C ASP A 117 8.43 -10.75 7.59
N SER A 118 7.40 -11.52 7.94
CA SER A 118 6.17 -11.02 8.51
C SER A 118 5.45 -12.08 9.36
N ASP A 119 4.78 -11.64 10.42
CA ASP A 119 3.99 -12.49 11.33
C ASP A 119 2.73 -13.10 10.70
N SER A 120 2.27 -12.53 9.57
CA SER A 120 1.12 -12.97 8.80
C SER A 120 1.55 -13.53 7.45
N GLN A 121 0.99 -14.69 7.07
CA GLN A 121 1.27 -15.35 5.79
C GLN A 121 0.93 -14.48 4.57
N LEU A 122 -0.20 -13.79 4.60
CA LEU A 122 -0.59 -12.96 3.46
C LEU A 122 0.31 -11.72 3.33
N THR A 123 0.62 -11.09 4.46
CA THR A 123 1.51 -9.92 4.50
C THR A 123 2.94 -10.33 4.12
N LYS A 124 3.38 -11.52 4.53
CA LYS A 124 4.64 -12.14 4.09
C LYS A 124 4.66 -12.38 2.59
N GLY A 125 3.54 -12.80 2.00
CA GLY A 125 3.42 -12.91 0.54
C GLY A 125 3.60 -11.58 -0.19
N LEU A 126 3.02 -10.49 0.33
CA LEU A 126 3.21 -9.14 -0.22
C LEU A 126 4.67 -8.69 -0.13
N ALA A 127 5.31 -8.89 1.02
CA ALA A 127 6.74 -8.59 1.19
C ALA A 127 7.60 -9.43 0.23
N ALA A 128 7.33 -10.73 0.12
CA ALA A 128 8.04 -11.64 -0.78
C ALA A 128 7.92 -11.24 -2.25
N LEU A 129 6.76 -10.73 -2.66
CA LEU A 129 6.55 -10.21 -4.02
C LEU A 129 7.49 -9.03 -4.30
N LEU A 130 7.63 -8.08 -3.38
CA LEU A 130 8.55 -6.95 -3.54
C LEU A 130 10.01 -7.39 -3.45
N VAL A 131 10.34 -8.32 -2.55
CA VAL A 131 11.69 -8.90 -2.47
C VAL A 131 12.09 -9.49 -3.82
N GLU A 132 11.28 -10.37 -4.40
CA GLU A 132 11.57 -10.99 -5.70
C GLU A 132 11.57 -9.95 -6.84
N GLY A 133 10.65 -8.99 -6.80
CA GLY A 133 10.48 -7.99 -7.86
C GLY A 133 11.58 -6.93 -7.90
N LEU A 134 12.13 -6.55 -6.74
CA LEU A 134 13.10 -5.46 -6.62
C LEU A 134 14.54 -5.97 -6.50
N SER A 135 14.76 -7.19 -5.99
CA SER A 135 16.12 -7.72 -5.85
C SER A 135 16.82 -7.91 -7.20
N GLY A 136 18.13 -7.65 -7.23
CA GLY A 136 18.94 -7.64 -8.44
C GLY A 136 18.76 -6.40 -9.31
N SER A 137 18.16 -5.33 -8.77
CA SER A 137 18.00 -4.05 -9.45
C SER A 137 18.98 -3.02 -8.89
N THR A 138 19.34 -2.03 -9.69
CA THR A 138 20.13 -0.89 -9.23
C THR A 138 19.32 -0.01 -8.26
N PRO A 139 19.98 0.75 -7.37
CA PRO A 139 19.30 1.74 -6.53
C PRO A 139 18.41 2.70 -7.33
N LYS A 140 18.89 3.15 -8.50
CA LYS A 140 18.18 4.05 -9.40
C LYS A 140 16.87 3.44 -9.92
N GLU A 141 16.89 2.18 -10.34
CA GLU A 141 15.69 1.50 -10.81
C GLU A 141 14.66 1.34 -9.69
N ILE A 142 15.10 1.00 -8.48
CA ILE A 142 14.20 0.86 -7.32
C ILE A 142 13.56 2.22 -6.95
N MET A 143 14.32 3.31 -7.04
CA MET A 143 13.79 4.66 -6.79
C MET A 143 12.78 5.10 -7.85
N ALA A 144 12.88 4.60 -9.07
CA ALA A 144 11.97 4.93 -10.16
C ALA A 144 10.64 4.16 -10.10
N VAL A 145 10.48 3.21 -9.17
CA VAL A 145 9.26 2.44 -9.01
C VAL A 145 8.15 3.31 -8.43
N GLU A 146 7.21 3.67 -9.29
CA GLU A 146 5.92 4.25 -8.91
C GLU A 146 4.94 3.16 -8.46
N PRO A 147 4.01 3.44 -7.54
CA PRO A 147 3.12 2.42 -6.98
C PRO A 147 1.93 2.02 -7.86
N ASN A 148 1.80 2.59 -9.05
CA ASN A 148 0.71 2.29 -10.00
C ASN A 148 0.64 0.79 -10.37
N PHE A 149 1.76 0.05 -10.34
CA PHE A 149 1.76 -1.39 -10.61
C PHE A 149 0.90 -2.21 -9.64
N VAL A 150 0.60 -1.69 -8.44
CA VAL A 150 -0.21 -2.39 -7.44
C VAL A 150 -1.61 -2.70 -7.98
N GLU A 151 -2.19 -1.81 -8.78
CA GLU A 151 -3.48 -2.06 -9.45
C GLU A 151 -3.35 -3.18 -10.49
N LEU A 152 -2.23 -3.22 -11.21
CA LEU A 152 -1.96 -4.20 -12.26
C LEU A 152 -1.81 -5.63 -11.72
N LEU A 153 -1.42 -5.79 -10.44
CA LEU A 153 -1.38 -7.10 -9.79
C LEU A 153 -2.77 -7.75 -9.64
N GLY A 154 -3.86 -6.99 -9.78
CA GLY A 154 -5.22 -7.52 -9.70
C GLY A 154 -5.60 -8.06 -8.31
N LEU A 155 -4.87 -7.66 -7.27
CA LEU A 155 -5.05 -8.14 -5.89
C LEU A 155 -6.13 -7.38 -5.10
N GLY A 156 -6.69 -6.30 -5.66
CA GLY A 156 -7.62 -5.41 -4.94
C GLY A 156 -8.86 -6.11 -4.36
N GLN A 157 -9.36 -7.16 -5.00
CA GLN A 157 -10.51 -7.94 -4.49
C GLN A 157 -10.14 -8.85 -3.32
N SER A 158 -8.84 -9.13 -3.12
CA SER A 158 -8.32 -10.03 -2.09
C SER A 158 -7.70 -9.29 -0.92
N LEU A 159 -7.47 -7.98 -1.04
CA LEU A 159 -6.82 -7.15 -0.03
C LEU A 159 -7.82 -6.16 0.58
N THR A 160 -7.73 -6.00 1.90
CA THR A 160 -8.41 -4.91 2.59
C THR A 160 -7.66 -3.60 2.35
N PRO A 161 -8.31 -2.42 2.49
CA PRO A 161 -7.61 -1.14 2.35
C PRO A 161 -6.37 -1.01 3.24
N SER A 162 -6.43 -1.56 4.45
CA SER A 162 -5.28 -1.59 5.37
C SER A 162 -4.09 -2.39 4.80
N ARG A 163 -4.33 -3.53 4.14
CA ARG A 163 -3.27 -4.33 3.52
C ARG A 163 -2.67 -3.63 2.30
N THR A 164 -3.49 -2.97 1.50
CA THR A 164 -3.00 -2.14 0.39
C THR A 164 -2.11 -1.01 0.90
N ASN A 165 -2.52 -0.30 1.96
CA ASN A 165 -1.70 0.74 2.58
C ASN A 165 -0.40 0.17 3.16
N GLY A 166 -0.46 -0.99 3.83
CA GLY A 166 0.73 -1.68 4.31
C GLY A 166 1.70 -2.02 3.19
N PHE A 167 1.21 -2.53 2.06
CA PHE A 167 2.02 -2.84 0.89
C PHE A 167 2.73 -1.61 0.32
N MET A 168 2.04 -0.47 0.29
CA MET A 168 2.63 0.81 -0.12
C MET A 168 3.72 1.28 0.86
N ASN A 169 3.54 1.05 2.16
CA ASN A 169 4.55 1.38 3.15
C ASN A 169 5.78 0.47 3.04
N MET A 170 5.60 -0.81 2.68
CA MET A 170 6.72 -1.72 2.39
C MET A 170 7.58 -1.15 1.25
N LEU A 171 6.97 -0.80 0.11
CA LEU A 171 7.69 -0.22 -1.03
C LEU A 171 8.47 1.04 -0.62
N ARG A 172 7.84 1.96 0.10
CA ARG A 172 8.51 3.20 0.56
C ARG A 172 9.68 2.92 1.49
N LEU A 173 9.52 1.99 2.45
CA LEU A 173 10.61 1.63 3.35
C LEU A 173 11.76 0.98 2.59
N MET A 174 11.46 0.06 1.66
CA MET A 174 12.48 -0.56 0.80
C MET A 174 13.23 0.49 -0.01
N GLN A 175 12.55 1.49 -0.58
CA GLN A 175 13.18 2.59 -1.29
C GLN A 175 14.08 3.43 -0.38
N LYS A 176 13.60 3.79 0.82
CA LYS A 176 14.40 4.50 1.82
C LYS A 176 15.65 3.71 2.21
N LYS A 177 15.48 2.43 2.54
CA LYS A 177 16.55 1.51 2.95
C LYS A 177 17.58 1.28 1.84
N THR A 178 17.15 1.21 0.57
CA THR A 178 18.06 1.21 -0.58
C THR A 178 18.98 2.42 -0.59
N LEU A 179 18.44 3.62 -0.37
CA LEU A 179 19.25 4.84 -0.36
C LEU A 179 20.25 4.83 0.80
N GLU A 180 19.81 4.44 1.99
CA GLU A 180 20.66 4.32 3.18
C GLU A 180 21.82 3.35 2.95
N ALA A 181 21.52 2.15 2.43
CA ALA A 181 22.52 1.14 2.12
C ALA A 181 23.48 1.62 1.01
N TYR A 182 22.97 2.27 -0.03
CA TYR A 182 23.78 2.76 -1.14
C TYR A 182 24.78 3.82 -0.70
N MET A 183 24.35 4.75 0.16
CA MET A 183 25.25 5.77 0.69
C MET A 183 26.31 5.18 1.63
N ALA A 184 25.97 4.13 2.38
CA ALA A 184 26.92 3.43 3.24
C ALA A 184 27.96 2.63 2.44
N ASP A 185 27.54 1.94 1.38
CA ASP A 185 28.42 1.18 0.48
C ASP A 185 29.41 2.09 -0.27
N GLU A 186 28.92 3.21 -0.81
CA GLU A 186 29.75 4.23 -1.47
C GLU A 186 30.74 4.93 -0.52
N ALA A 187 30.42 5.00 0.77
CA ALA A 187 31.35 5.51 1.78
C ALA A 187 32.46 4.49 2.08
N ALA A 188 32.11 3.22 2.25
CA ALA A 188 33.06 2.14 2.49
C ALA A 188 34.01 1.91 1.30
N ALA A 189 33.56 2.11 0.06
CA ALA A 189 34.38 1.97 -1.15
C ALA A 189 35.44 3.09 -1.32
N LYS A 190 35.37 4.17 -0.54
CA LYS A 190 36.30 5.31 -0.59
C LYS A 190 37.39 5.25 0.49
N GLU A 191 37.30 4.28 1.40
CA GLU A 191 38.29 3.99 2.45
C GLU A 191 39.30 2.93 1.98
#